data_AF-A0A5C8B7M3-F1
#
_entry.id   AF-A0A5C8B7M3-F1
#
_cell.length_a   1.000
_cell.length_b   1.000
_cell.length_c   1.000
_cell.angle_alpha   90.00
_cell.angle_beta   90.00
_cell.angle_gamma   90.00
#
_symmetry.space_group_name_H-M   'P 1'
#
loop_
_entity.id
_entity.type
_entity.pdbx_description
1 polymer ?
#
loop_
_entity_poly.entity_id
_entity_poly.type
_entity_poly.pdbx_seq_one_letter_code
_entity_poly.pdbx_strand_id
1 'polypeptide(L)'
;MTQPASPPPRSSLWGLAVVLLLVFGGMQAWTWWRHERQGEAVKALAQPDQITMYTTTTCPYCAKAKVWLNGHGVPWRECNIDLDATCRATFEAQGAPGVPLLQVKGHWQLGFDPLWLTRALQTEPRQPSPSTDRSPRP
;
A
#
# COMPACT_ATOMS: atom_id res chain seq x y z
N MET A 1 -46.29 -31.94 32.24
CA MET A 1 -45.41 -30.76 32.34
C MET A 1 -44.83 -30.49 30.97
N THR A 2 -45.41 -29.57 30.20
CA THR A 2 -44.79 -28.83 29.07
C THR A 2 -45.90 -27.97 28.44
N GLN A 3 -45.82 -26.65 28.62
CA GLN A 3 -46.63 -25.72 27.84
C GLN A 3 -46.03 -25.61 26.43
N PRO A 4 -46.84 -25.57 25.35
CA PRO A 4 -46.33 -25.30 24.02
C PRO A 4 -45.91 -23.83 23.92
N ALA A 5 -44.68 -23.59 23.44
CA ALA A 5 -44.18 -22.25 23.16
C ALA A 5 -45.02 -21.60 22.05
N SER A 6 -45.58 -20.42 22.33
CA SER A 6 -46.35 -19.64 21.38
C SER A 6 -45.45 -19.09 20.26
N PRO A 7 -45.89 -19.12 18.98
CA PRO A 7 -45.11 -18.58 17.88
C PRO A 7 -45.03 -17.05 17.97
N PRO A 8 -43.87 -16.43 17.63
CA PRO A 8 -43.71 -15.00 17.74
C PRO A 8 -44.63 -14.24 16.76
N PRO A 9 -45.14 -13.06 17.13
CA PRO A 9 -46.04 -12.28 16.29
C PRO A 9 -45.34 -11.78 15.01
N ARG A 10 -46.07 -11.80 13.89
CA ARG A 10 -45.58 -11.45 12.53
C ARG A 10 -44.92 -10.06 12.42
N SER A 11 -45.24 -9.12 13.30
CA SER A 11 -44.62 -7.79 13.37
C SER A 11 -43.18 -7.81 13.90
N SER A 12 -42.81 -8.81 14.71
CA SER A 12 -41.46 -8.99 15.23
C SER A 12 -40.45 -9.42 14.16
N LEU A 13 -40.92 -10.13 13.12
CA LEU A 13 -40.08 -10.59 12.01
C LEU A 13 -39.67 -9.44 11.09
N TRP A 14 -40.55 -8.42 10.93
CA TRP A 14 -40.25 -7.23 10.14
C TRP A 14 -39.21 -6.32 10.79
N GLY A 15 -39.30 -6.11 12.11
CA GLY A 15 -38.28 -5.34 12.84
C GLY A 15 -36.89 -5.97 12.73
N LEU A 16 -36.82 -7.30 12.87
CA LEU A 16 -35.57 -8.05 12.73
C LEU A 16 -35.02 -7.98 11.29
N ALA A 17 -35.89 -8.06 10.28
CA ALA A 17 -35.48 -7.91 8.88
C ALA A 17 -34.94 -6.50 8.57
N VAL A 18 -35.57 -5.44 9.09
CA VAL A 18 -35.10 -4.05 8.92
C VAL A 18 -33.76 -3.84 9.60
N VAL A 19 -33.60 -4.33 10.84
CA VAL A 19 -32.31 -4.25 11.56
C VAL A 19 -31.23 -5.02 10.80
N LEU A 20 -31.52 -6.23 10.32
CA LEU A 20 -30.57 -7.00 9.51
C LEU A 20 -30.22 -6.28 8.21
N LEU A 21 -31.18 -5.65 7.51
CA LEU A 21 -30.92 -4.87 6.30
C LEU A 21 -30.08 -3.61 6.57
N LEU A 22 -30.33 -2.91 7.68
CA LEU A 22 -29.52 -1.74 8.08
C LEU A 22 -28.10 -2.14 8.46
N VAL A 23 -27.93 -3.26 9.18
CA VAL A 23 -26.61 -3.79 9.54
C VAL A 23 -25.86 -4.32 8.31
N PHE A 24 -26.50 -5.09 7.43
CA PHE A 24 -25.88 -5.59 6.20
C PHE A 24 -25.57 -4.46 5.21
N GLY A 25 -26.50 -3.52 5.02
CA GLY A 25 -26.30 -2.33 4.18
C GLY A 25 -25.19 -1.43 4.71
N GLY A 26 -25.15 -1.21 6.03
CA GLY A 26 -24.06 -0.50 6.70
C GLY A 26 -22.71 -1.23 6.60
N MET A 27 -22.68 -2.56 6.73
CA MET A 27 -21.46 -3.36 6.59
C MET A 27 -20.91 -3.33 5.17
N GLN A 28 -21.77 -3.40 4.14
CA GLN A 28 -21.36 -3.33 2.73
C GLN A 28 -20.79 -1.95 2.36
N ALA A 29 -21.39 -0.87 2.89
CA ALA A 29 -20.85 0.48 2.73
C ALA A 29 -19.50 0.67 3.45
N TRP A 30 -19.32 0.07 4.63
CA TRP A 30 -18.07 0.14 5.40
C TRP A 30 -16.92 -0.66 4.79
N THR A 31 -17.17 -1.80 4.14
CA THR A 31 -16.13 -2.59 3.47
C THR A 31 -15.66 -1.92 2.19
N TRP A 32 -16.56 -1.30 1.44
CA TRP A 32 -16.21 -0.47 0.28
C TRP A 32 -15.33 0.73 0.68
N TRP A 33 -15.67 1.40 1.79
CA TRP A 33 -14.83 2.46 2.38
C TRP A 33 -13.46 1.94 2.88
N ARG A 34 -13.36 0.67 3.25
CA ARG A 34 -12.10 0.06 3.75
C ARG A 34 -11.04 -0.13 2.65
N HIS A 35 -11.45 -0.31 1.41
CA HIS A 35 -10.54 -0.46 0.27
C HIS A 35 -9.90 0.88 -0.14
N GLU A 36 -10.68 1.96 -0.14
CA GLU A 36 -10.12 3.30 -0.44
C GLU A 36 -9.08 3.76 0.59
N ARG A 37 -9.26 3.38 1.87
CA ARG A 37 -8.33 3.78 2.95
C ARG A 37 -6.87 3.41 2.72
N GLN A 38 -6.57 2.34 1.97
CA GLN A 38 -5.18 1.96 1.72
C GLN A 38 -4.46 2.95 0.80
N GLY A 39 -5.15 3.51 -0.18
CA GLY A 39 -4.58 4.51 -1.08
C GLY A 39 -4.53 5.91 -0.47
N GLU A 40 -5.54 6.30 0.31
CA GLU A 40 -5.60 7.63 0.93
C GLU A 40 -4.42 7.90 1.86
N ALA A 41 -4.05 6.92 2.69
CA ALA A 41 -2.91 7.07 3.60
C ALA A 41 -1.58 7.28 2.84
N VAL A 42 -1.39 6.54 1.74
CA VAL A 42 -0.20 6.67 0.90
C VAL A 42 -0.20 8.01 0.19
N LYS A 43 -1.32 8.39 -0.43
CA LYS A 43 -1.48 9.67 -1.15
C LYS A 43 -1.25 10.88 -0.25
N ALA A 44 -1.71 10.83 1.00
CA ALA A 44 -1.53 11.91 1.97
C ALA A 44 -0.06 12.10 2.40
N LEU A 45 0.73 11.04 2.37
CA LEU A 45 2.13 11.04 2.83
C LEU A 45 3.15 11.19 1.68
N ALA A 46 2.77 10.79 0.48
CA ALA A 46 3.65 10.72 -0.68
C ALA A 46 3.90 12.10 -1.30
N GLN A 47 5.17 12.42 -1.52
CA GLN A 47 5.60 13.50 -2.40
C GLN A 47 6.20 12.93 -3.70
N PRO A 48 6.15 13.66 -4.84
CA PRO A 48 6.54 13.14 -6.16
C PRO A 48 8.00 12.65 -6.25
N ASP A 49 8.88 13.21 -5.44
CA ASP A 49 10.32 12.91 -5.39
C ASP A 49 10.66 11.76 -4.44
N GLN A 50 9.71 11.32 -3.61
CA GLN A 50 9.97 10.33 -2.57
C GLN A 50 9.85 8.89 -3.04
N ILE A 51 9.09 8.63 -4.12
CA ILE A 51 8.82 7.29 -4.63
C ILE A 51 9.36 7.17 -6.05
N THR A 52 10.32 6.28 -6.24
CA THR A 52 10.83 5.92 -7.56
C THR A 52 10.66 4.43 -7.78
N MET A 53 10.00 4.05 -8.89
CA MET A 53 9.88 2.65 -9.28
C MET A 53 10.75 2.39 -10.51
N TYR A 54 11.68 1.44 -10.35
CA TYR A 54 12.51 0.93 -11.43
C TYR A 54 11.76 -0.18 -12.16
N THR A 55 11.62 -0.03 -13.47
CA THR A 55 10.78 -0.87 -14.33
C THR A 55 11.54 -1.29 -15.58
N THR A 56 11.02 -2.31 -16.27
CA THR A 56 11.37 -2.61 -17.66
C THR A 56 10.15 -2.44 -18.55
N THR A 57 10.37 -2.36 -19.86
CA THR A 57 9.34 -2.09 -20.87
C THR A 57 8.29 -3.21 -20.95
N THR A 58 8.70 -4.46 -20.70
CA THR A 58 7.86 -5.66 -20.88
C THR A 58 7.57 -6.39 -19.56
N CYS A 59 7.53 -5.67 -18.44
CA CYS A 59 7.28 -6.25 -17.12
C CYS A 59 5.80 -6.18 -16.71
N PRO A 60 5.06 -7.31 -16.65
CA PRO A 60 3.65 -7.31 -16.28
C PRO A 60 3.42 -6.94 -14.80
N TYR A 61 4.34 -7.31 -13.90
CA TYR A 61 4.25 -6.93 -12.49
C TYR A 61 4.43 -5.42 -12.27
N CYS A 62 5.29 -4.80 -13.07
CA CYS A 62 5.49 -3.36 -13.08
C CYS A 62 4.21 -2.67 -13.55
N ALA A 63 3.58 -3.15 -14.63
CA ALA A 63 2.30 -2.62 -15.09
C ALA A 63 1.20 -2.69 -14.00
N LYS A 64 1.11 -3.81 -13.26
CA LYS A 64 0.17 -3.93 -12.12
C LYS A 64 0.43 -2.90 -11.03
N ALA A 65 1.71 -2.68 -10.68
CA ALA A 65 2.10 -1.66 -9.70
C ALA A 65 1.72 -0.25 -10.17
N LYS A 66 1.96 0.09 -11.44
CA LYS A 66 1.57 1.39 -12.04
C LYS A 66 0.07 1.61 -11.95
N VAL A 67 -0.73 0.60 -12.30
CA VAL A 67 -2.20 0.68 -12.23
C VAL A 67 -2.65 0.98 -10.80
N TRP A 68 -2.06 0.31 -9.80
CA TRP A 68 -2.42 0.57 -8.40
C TRP A 68 -2.03 1.99 -7.97
N LEU A 69 -0.79 2.42 -8.24
CA LEU A 69 -0.28 3.74 -7.84
C LEU A 69 -1.10 4.87 -8.49
N ASN A 70 -1.36 4.76 -9.79
CA ASN A 70 -2.16 5.72 -10.54
C ASN A 70 -3.63 5.70 -10.11
N GLY A 71 -4.20 4.51 -9.91
CA GLY A 71 -5.59 4.34 -9.48
C GLY A 71 -5.88 4.96 -8.11
N HIS A 72 -4.88 5.00 -7.22
CA HIS A 72 -4.99 5.66 -5.91
C HIS A 72 -4.45 7.10 -5.91
N GLY A 73 -4.06 7.64 -7.06
CA GLY A 73 -3.56 9.01 -7.19
C GLY A 73 -2.30 9.29 -6.37
N VAL A 74 -1.47 8.26 -6.16
CA VAL A 74 -0.18 8.40 -5.46
C VAL A 74 0.80 9.11 -6.40
N PRO A 75 1.51 10.16 -5.99
CA PRO A 75 2.57 10.74 -6.79
C PRO A 75 3.84 9.87 -6.72
N TRP A 76 4.38 9.49 -7.88
CA TRP A 76 5.59 8.67 -8.01
C TRP A 76 6.30 8.93 -9.34
N ARG A 77 7.56 8.51 -9.42
CA ARG A 77 8.38 8.59 -10.64
C ARG A 77 8.72 7.21 -11.19
N GLU A 78 8.58 7.05 -12.50
CA GLU A 78 9.09 5.88 -13.21
C GLU A 78 10.56 6.05 -13.60
N CYS A 79 11.36 5.00 -13.41
CA CYS A 79 12.74 4.89 -13.89
C CYS A 79 12.84 3.62 -14.75
N ASN A 80 12.62 3.72 -16.07
CA ASN A 80 12.69 2.56 -16.95
C ASN A 80 14.16 2.23 -17.28
N ILE A 81 14.65 1.09 -16.80
CA ILE A 81 16.05 0.69 -16.94
C ILE A 81 16.41 0.30 -18.38
N ASP A 82 15.43 -0.03 -19.22
CA ASP A 82 15.67 -0.35 -20.64
C ASP A 82 15.87 0.92 -21.48
N LEU A 83 15.36 2.06 -21.02
CA LEU A 83 15.33 3.31 -21.77
C LEU A 83 16.26 4.39 -21.20
N ASP A 84 16.66 4.27 -19.93
CA ASP A 84 17.48 5.25 -19.23
C ASP A 84 18.71 4.59 -18.59
N ALA A 85 19.89 5.01 -19.06
CA ALA A 85 21.18 4.50 -18.57
C ALA A 85 21.48 4.86 -17.11
N THR A 86 20.99 6.01 -16.63
CA THR A 86 21.13 6.43 -15.22
C THR A 86 20.26 5.54 -14.33
N CYS A 87 19.04 5.24 -14.77
CA CYS A 87 18.17 4.28 -14.10
C CYS A 87 18.82 2.89 -14.06
N ARG A 88 19.38 2.43 -15.19
CA ARG A 88 20.10 1.15 -15.29
C ARG A 88 21.25 1.08 -14.30
N ALA A 89 22.13 2.08 -14.30
CA ALA A 89 23.30 2.11 -13.41
C ALA A 89 22.89 2.09 -11.92
N THR A 90 21.84 2.83 -11.55
CA THR A 90 21.34 2.85 -10.17
C THR A 90 20.72 1.51 -9.78
N PHE A 91 19.99 0.87 -10.69
CA PHE A 91 19.41 -0.47 -10.49
C PHE A 91 20.50 -1.54 -10.32
N GLU A 92 21.52 -1.53 -11.17
CA GLU A 92 22.64 -2.47 -11.10
C GLU A 92 23.46 -2.27 -9.82
N ALA A 93 23.69 -1.02 -9.41
CA ALA A 93 24.39 -0.70 -8.16
C ALA A 93 23.65 -1.23 -6.92
N GLN A 94 22.33 -1.41 -6.98
CA GLN A 94 21.57 -2.07 -5.92
C GLN A 94 21.74 -3.60 -5.89
N GLY A 95 22.18 -4.22 -6.98
CA GLY A 95 22.31 -5.68 -7.07
C GLY A 95 20.97 -6.42 -6.94
N ALA A 96 19.85 -5.77 -7.25
CA ALA A 96 18.54 -6.38 -7.16
C ALA A 96 18.37 -7.48 -8.22
N PRO A 97 17.71 -8.61 -7.88
CA PRO A 97 17.57 -9.74 -8.82
C PRO A 97 16.49 -9.51 -9.89
N GLY A 98 15.74 -8.41 -9.84
CA GLY A 98 14.66 -8.15 -10.79
C GLY A 98 13.85 -6.89 -10.51
N VAL A 99 12.78 -6.73 -11.29
CA VAL A 99 11.85 -5.59 -11.27
C VAL A 99 10.41 -6.08 -10.98
N PRO A 100 9.51 -5.23 -10.45
CA PRO A 100 9.74 -3.83 -10.06
C PRO A 100 10.60 -3.71 -8.80
N LEU A 101 11.48 -2.71 -8.77
CA LEU A 101 12.25 -2.34 -7.58
C LEU A 101 11.79 -0.94 -7.17
N LEU A 102 11.39 -0.76 -5.91
CA LEU A 102 10.95 0.53 -5.38
C LEU A 102 12.02 1.14 -4.49
N GLN A 103 12.25 2.44 -4.69
CA GLN A 103 13.01 3.30 -3.80
C GLN A 103 12.04 4.30 -3.16
N VAL A 104 11.90 4.27 -1.84
CA VAL A 104 10.99 5.13 -1.09
C VAL A 104 11.76 5.78 0.08
N LYS A 105 11.96 7.09 0.06
CA LYS A 105 12.74 7.82 1.09
C LYS A 105 14.09 7.17 1.44
N GLY A 106 14.76 6.58 0.44
CA GLY A 106 16.04 5.86 0.62
C GLY A 106 15.91 4.40 1.09
N HIS A 107 14.70 3.92 1.34
CA HIS A 107 14.41 2.50 1.56
C HIS A 107 14.17 1.79 0.23
N TRP A 108 14.59 0.53 0.15
CA TRP A 108 14.51 -0.27 -1.06
C TRP A 108 13.63 -1.50 -0.83
N GLN A 109 12.82 -1.84 -1.82
CA GLN A 109 11.95 -3.03 -1.80
C GLN A 109 11.83 -3.64 -3.19
N LEU A 110 12.10 -4.95 -3.26
CA LEU A 110 11.79 -5.75 -4.44
C LEU A 110 10.30 -6.10 -4.47
N GLY A 111 9.69 -5.96 -5.63
CA GLY A 111 8.25 -6.15 -5.82
C GLY A 111 7.44 -4.96 -5.31
N PHE A 112 6.13 -4.99 -5.57
CA PHE A 112 5.20 -3.96 -5.13
C PHE A 112 4.32 -4.48 -3.98
N ASP A 113 4.37 -3.79 -2.84
CA ASP A 113 3.52 -4.04 -1.67
C ASP A 113 3.00 -2.69 -1.11
N PRO A 114 1.68 -2.42 -1.15
CA PRO A 114 1.11 -1.17 -0.65
C PRO A 114 1.23 -1.00 0.87
N LEU A 115 1.25 -2.09 1.64
CA LEU A 115 1.44 -2.03 3.10
C LEU A 115 2.89 -1.68 3.44
N TRP A 116 3.86 -2.25 2.73
CA TRP A 116 5.25 -1.81 2.84
C TRP A 116 5.41 -0.35 2.43
N LEU A 117 4.81 0.07 1.32
CA LEU A 117 4.89 1.45 0.81
C LEU A 117 4.39 2.46 1.85
N THR A 118 3.25 2.17 2.47
CA THR A 118 2.67 3.00 3.55
C THR A 118 3.65 3.15 4.72
N ARG A 119 4.25 2.04 5.18
CA ARG A 119 5.23 2.06 6.27
C ARG A 119 6.52 2.80 5.91
N ALA A 120 7.01 2.61 4.69
CA ALA A 120 8.22 3.29 4.21
C ALA A 120 8.02 4.82 4.15
N LEU A 121 6.83 5.29 3.78
CA LEU A 121 6.50 6.72 3.79
C LEU A 121 6.35 7.30 5.20
N GLN A 122 5.99 6.51 6.20
CA GLN A 122 5.89 6.95 7.59
C GLN A 122 7.25 7.02 8.30
N THR A 123 8.25 6.32 7.78
CA THR A 123 9.61 6.35 8.34
C THR A 123 10.31 7.65 7.93
N GLU A 124 11.10 8.23 8.84
CA GLU A 124 12.02 9.31 8.49
C GLU A 124 13.06 8.84 7.46
N PRO A 125 13.57 9.72 6.58
CA PRO A 125 14.59 9.33 5.61
C PRO A 125 15.76 8.66 6.33
N ARG A 126 16.20 7.50 5.84
CA ARG A 126 17.41 6.85 6.33
C ARG A 126 18.60 7.77 6.07
N GLN A 127 18.95 8.61 7.05
CA GLN A 127 20.23 9.31 7.05
C GLN A 127 21.33 8.24 7.14
N PRO A 128 22.44 8.38 6.40
CA PRO A 128 23.62 7.58 6.66
C PRO A 128 23.97 7.79 8.13
N SER A 129 23.97 6.72 8.94
CA SER A 129 24.41 6.82 10.32
C SER A 129 25.79 7.47 10.33
N PRO A 130 26.01 8.57 11.06
CA PRO A 130 27.35 9.10 11.21
C PRO A 130 28.19 7.97 11.82
N SER A 131 29.14 7.46 11.04
CA SER A 131 30.15 6.56 11.55
C SER A 131 30.79 7.27 12.74
N THR A 132 30.57 6.74 13.94
CA THR A 132 31.31 7.12 15.14
C THR A 132 32.75 6.63 15.01
N ASP A 133 33.46 7.10 13.98
CA ASP A 133 34.91 7.04 13.87
C ASP A 133 35.47 8.33 14.47
N ARG A 134 35.50 8.36 15.81
CA ARG A 134 36.59 8.97 16.58
C ARG A 134 36.44 8.56 18.04
N SER A 135 36.98 7.39 18.37
CA SER A 135 37.41 7.13 19.75
C SER A 135 38.94 7.06 19.73
N PRO A 136 39.65 8.14 20.07
CA PRO A 136 41.06 8.05 20.41
C PRO A 136 41.13 7.26 21.72
N ARG A 137 41.50 5.98 21.65
CA ARG A 137 41.87 5.23 22.84
C ARG A 137 43.28 5.69 23.26
N PRO A 138 43.47 6.19 24.49
CA PRO A 138 44.80 6.50 25.04
C PRO A 138 45.62 5.24 25.31
#